data_AF-A0A1D2I7V2-F1
#
_entry.id   AF-A0A1D2I7V2-F1
#
_cell.length_a   1.000
_cell.length_b   1.000
_cell.length_c   1.000
_cell.angle_alpha   90.00
_cell.angle_beta   90.00
_cell.angle_gamma   90.00
#
_symmetry.space_group_name_H-M   'P 1'
#
loop_
_entity.id
_entity.type
_entity.pdbx_description
1 polymer ?
#
loop_
_entity_poly.entity_id
_entity_poly.type
_entity_poly.pdbx_seq_one_letter_code
_entity_poly.pdbx_strand_id
1 'polypeptide(L)'
;MRIRTRHSRRHAGRATALAAAATAVGLFTAACSGDGTGQAKPLAKDWSQLRSAAKGQSVNLFMYGGDQGANAYIDDEVTPAAKKLGISVKRVLVADIQDAVQKILGDQRAGKDSGGAVDLVWVNGENFRTGKQADLWLCGYTGLMPNQKHLDQADPTLTQDFGTPVEDCETPWSRAQFAFVYDSAKLAQPLRTMAALTEWIKPAVLHGRGQR
;
A
#
# COMPACT_ATOMS: atom_id res chain seq x y z
N MET A 1 -9.25 -5.67 24.14
CA MET A 1 -7.98 -5.39 24.86
C MET A 1 -7.52 -4.01 24.44
N ARG A 2 -7.56 -3.02 25.36
CA ARG A 2 -7.31 -1.59 25.04
C ARG A 2 -5.81 -1.32 25.01
N ILE A 3 -5.29 -0.82 23.90
CA ILE A 3 -3.98 -0.18 23.85
C ILE A 3 -4.23 1.32 23.69
N ARG A 4 -4.02 2.06 24.79
CA ARG A 4 -3.94 3.53 24.81
C ARG A 4 -2.58 3.95 24.24
N THR A 5 -2.55 4.66 23.14
CA THR A 5 -1.38 5.48 22.78
C THR A 5 -1.40 6.75 23.64
N ARG A 6 -0.43 6.85 24.56
CA ARG A 6 -0.17 8.06 25.35
C ARG A 6 0.31 9.17 24.41
N HIS A 7 -0.48 10.22 24.25
CA HIS A 7 0.05 11.50 23.78
C HIS A 7 0.71 12.23 24.94
N SER A 8 2.03 12.38 24.85
CA SER A 8 2.85 13.25 25.69
C SER A 8 2.49 14.72 25.39
N ARG A 9 1.70 15.34 26.26
CA ARG A 9 1.53 16.81 26.28
C ARG A 9 2.59 17.41 27.20
N ARG A 10 3.52 18.17 26.62
CA ARG A 10 4.42 19.07 27.36
C ARG A 10 3.58 20.23 27.92
N HIS A 11 3.56 20.36 29.25
CA HIS A 11 2.98 21.52 29.94
C HIS A 11 3.92 22.71 29.83
N ALA A 12 3.47 23.79 29.19
CA ALA A 12 4.00 25.13 29.40
C ALA A 12 3.06 25.85 30.36
N GLY A 13 3.56 26.15 31.56
CA GLY A 13 2.81 26.87 32.58
C GLY A 13 2.72 28.36 32.26
N ARG A 14 1.54 28.93 32.49
CA ARG A 14 1.34 30.35 32.83
C ARG A 14 -0.02 30.48 33.52
N ALA A 15 0.03 30.66 34.84
CA ALA A 15 -1.12 31.05 35.64
C ALA A 15 -1.15 32.58 35.72
N THR A 16 -2.30 33.17 35.43
CA THR A 16 -2.63 34.55 35.79
C THR A 16 -4.13 34.60 36.08
N ALA A 17 -4.50 35.39 37.07
CA ALA A 17 -5.65 35.23 37.93
C ALA A 17 -6.96 35.86 37.42
N LEU A 18 -8.01 35.58 38.20
CA LEU A 18 -9.15 36.43 38.60
C LEU A 18 -10.53 36.24 37.92
N ALA A 19 -11.46 35.87 38.82
CA ALA A 19 -12.79 36.47 39.07
C ALA A 19 -14.03 36.00 38.27
N ALA A 20 -14.84 35.21 38.99
CA ALA A 20 -16.28 35.34 39.27
C ALA A 20 -17.25 35.92 38.20
N ALA A 21 -18.30 35.14 37.87
CA ALA A 21 -19.69 35.42 38.27
C ALA A 21 -20.67 34.42 37.62
N ALA A 22 -21.71 34.06 38.36
CA ALA A 22 -22.72 33.06 38.02
C ALA A 22 -23.83 33.63 37.10
N THR A 23 -24.36 32.80 36.19
CA THR A 23 -25.78 32.84 35.81
C THR A 23 -26.23 31.49 35.26
N ALA A 24 -27.28 30.93 35.84
CA ALA A 24 -27.93 29.70 35.41
C ALA A 24 -29.01 30.00 34.36
N VAL A 25 -28.97 29.31 33.21
CA VAL A 25 -30.15 29.06 32.37
C VAL A 25 -30.02 27.65 31.82
N GLY A 26 -30.95 26.78 32.20
CA GLY A 26 -31.09 25.46 31.61
C GLY A 26 -31.79 25.55 30.26
N LEU A 27 -31.18 24.98 29.23
CA LEU A 27 -31.87 24.52 28.04
C LEU A 27 -31.62 23.02 27.88
N PHE A 28 -32.69 22.26 27.98
CA PHE A 28 -32.77 20.89 27.47
C PHE A 28 -32.69 20.94 25.95
N THR A 29 -31.60 20.44 25.37
CA THR A 29 -31.59 19.99 23.97
C THR A 29 -31.09 18.56 23.92
N ALA A 30 -32.08 17.69 23.66
CA ALA A 30 -32.04 16.40 23.00
C ALA A 30 -30.69 15.71 22.81
N ALA A 31 -30.64 14.49 23.35
CA ALA A 31 -29.70 13.45 23.00
C ALA A 31 -29.60 13.27 21.48
N CYS A 32 -28.46 13.62 20.92
CA CYS A 32 -27.88 12.84 19.85
C CYS A 32 -26.90 11.87 20.49
N SER A 33 -27.41 10.72 20.94
CA SER A 33 -26.61 9.50 21.03
C SER A 33 -26.27 9.08 19.60
N GLY A 34 -25.43 9.86 18.93
CA GLY A 34 -24.70 9.37 17.79
C GLY A 34 -23.64 8.44 18.35
N ASP A 35 -23.86 7.13 18.24
CA ASP A 35 -22.81 6.13 18.29
C ASP A 35 -21.86 6.35 17.10
N GLY A 36 -21.18 7.49 17.11
CA GLY A 36 -20.18 7.92 16.14
C GLY A 36 -18.78 7.48 16.53
N THR A 37 -18.65 6.52 17.44
CA THR A 37 -17.40 5.76 17.54
C THR A 37 -17.44 4.70 16.46
N GLY A 38 -17.02 5.07 15.25
CA GLY A 38 -16.57 4.12 14.25
C GLY A 38 -15.39 3.34 14.82
N GLN A 39 -15.66 2.38 15.71
CA GLN A 39 -14.65 1.41 16.10
C GLN A 39 -14.34 0.63 14.83
N ALA A 40 -13.10 0.76 14.34
CA ALA A 40 -12.58 -0.10 13.29
C ALA A 40 -12.95 -1.54 13.64
N LYS A 41 -13.82 -2.14 12.82
CA LYS A 41 -14.33 -3.48 13.07
C LYS A 41 -13.10 -4.40 13.15
N PRO A 42 -12.96 -5.22 14.20
CA PRO A 42 -11.82 -6.13 14.31
C PRO A 42 -11.70 -6.95 13.02
N LEU A 43 -10.48 -7.11 12.52
CA LEU A 43 -10.21 -8.03 11.41
C LEU A 43 -10.81 -9.39 11.74
N ALA A 44 -11.53 -9.96 10.78
CA ALA A 44 -12.09 -11.30 10.96
C ALA A 44 -10.95 -12.28 11.20
N LYS A 45 -11.14 -13.23 12.11
CA LYS A 45 -10.08 -14.17 12.53
C LYS A 45 -9.97 -15.40 11.64
N ASP A 46 -10.84 -15.52 10.65
CA ASP A 46 -10.98 -16.71 9.81
C ASP A 46 -11.20 -16.30 8.35
N TRP A 47 -10.40 -16.91 7.47
CA TRP A 47 -10.50 -16.77 6.01
C TRP A 47 -11.88 -17.15 5.46
N SER A 48 -12.53 -18.18 6.04
CA SER A 48 -13.84 -18.63 5.59
C SER A 48 -14.91 -17.54 5.79
N GLN A 49 -14.84 -16.84 6.92
CA GLN A 49 -15.72 -15.72 7.25
C GLN A 49 -15.45 -14.52 6.35
N LEU A 50 -14.18 -14.20 6.10
CA LEU A 50 -13.79 -13.14 5.14
C LEU A 50 -14.36 -13.42 3.75
N ARG A 51 -14.18 -14.64 3.25
CA ARG A 51 -14.69 -15.04 1.93
C ARG A 51 -16.21 -14.93 1.83
N SER A 52 -16.93 -15.27 2.90
CA SER A 52 -18.39 -15.12 2.95
C SER A 52 -18.79 -13.65 2.95
N ALA A 53 -18.14 -12.84 3.79
CA ALA A 53 -18.41 -11.40 3.92
C ALA A 53 -18.10 -10.61 2.65
N ALA A 54 -17.10 -11.04 1.87
CA ALA A 54 -16.69 -10.38 0.63
C ALA A 54 -17.68 -10.57 -0.54
N LYS A 55 -18.60 -11.54 -0.47
CA LYS A 55 -19.57 -11.78 -1.56
C LYS A 55 -20.44 -10.55 -1.79
N GLY A 56 -20.60 -10.18 -3.07
CA GLY A 56 -21.34 -9.00 -3.51
C GLY A 56 -20.56 -7.69 -3.39
N GLN A 57 -19.35 -7.69 -2.80
CA GLN A 57 -18.56 -6.48 -2.68
C GLN A 57 -17.85 -6.13 -3.99
N SER A 58 -17.54 -4.84 -4.13
CA SER A 58 -16.70 -4.31 -5.19
C SER A 58 -15.44 -3.71 -4.59
N VAL A 59 -14.30 -3.89 -5.25
CA VAL A 59 -12.99 -3.35 -4.84
C VAL A 59 -12.46 -2.46 -5.95
N ASN A 60 -12.15 -1.20 -5.63
CA ASN A 60 -11.38 -0.32 -6.49
C ASN A 60 -9.88 -0.59 -6.27
N LEU A 61 -9.26 -1.26 -7.25
CA LEU A 61 -7.84 -1.61 -7.25
C LEU A 61 -7.05 -0.57 -8.07
N PHE A 62 -6.27 0.27 -7.38
CA PHE A 62 -5.41 1.29 -8.00
C PHE A 62 -4.06 0.69 -8.41
N MET A 63 -3.66 0.93 -9.66
CA MET A 63 -2.44 0.35 -10.24
C MET A 63 -1.72 1.33 -11.15
N TYR A 64 -0.41 1.15 -11.28
CA TYR A 64 0.40 1.91 -12.23
C TYR A 64 0.05 1.53 -13.67
N GLY A 65 -0.25 2.53 -14.50
CA GLY A 65 -0.66 2.33 -15.89
C GLY A 65 0.43 1.85 -16.83
N GLY A 66 1.71 2.05 -16.48
CA GLY A 66 2.82 1.74 -17.38
C GLY A 66 3.17 0.25 -17.49
N ASP A 67 2.67 -0.61 -16.60
CA ASP A 67 2.91 -2.06 -16.67
C ASP A 67 1.77 -2.78 -17.38
N GLN A 68 1.85 -2.90 -18.70
CA GLN A 68 0.81 -3.55 -19.50
C GLN A 68 0.62 -5.03 -19.13
N GLY A 69 1.69 -5.73 -18.78
CA GLY A 69 1.63 -7.16 -18.44
C GLY A 69 0.90 -7.41 -17.14
N ALA A 70 1.23 -6.66 -16.08
CA ALA A 70 0.52 -6.74 -14.81
C ALA A 70 -0.96 -6.33 -14.96
N ASN A 71 -1.23 -5.29 -15.76
CA ASN A 71 -2.59 -4.83 -16.01
C ASN A 71 -3.44 -5.87 -16.76
N ALA A 72 -2.88 -6.50 -17.80
CA ALA A 72 -3.54 -7.58 -18.53
C ALA A 72 -3.82 -8.78 -17.62
N TYR A 73 -2.86 -9.18 -16.77
CA TYR A 73 -3.09 -10.27 -15.81
C TYR A 73 -4.25 -10.00 -14.85
N ILE A 74 -4.44 -8.75 -14.41
CA ILE A 74 -5.60 -8.40 -13.58
C ILE A 74 -6.91 -8.54 -14.36
N ASP A 75 -6.94 -8.10 -15.62
CA ASP A 75 -8.14 -8.12 -16.44
C ASP A 75 -8.51 -9.54 -16.89
N ASP A 76 -7.52 -10.32 -17.28
CA ASP A 76 -7.69 -11.61 -17.94
C ASP A 76 -7.82 -12.77 -16.94
N GLU A 77 -7.15 -12.70 -15.79
CA GLU A 77 -7.10 -13.80 -14.82
C GLU A 77 -7.77 -13.45 -13.49
N VAL A 78 -7.37 -12.33 -12.88
CA VAL A 78 -7.78 -12.01 -11.50
C VAL A 78 -9.24 -11.55 -11.42
N THR A 79 -9.65 -10.66 -12.32
CA THR A 79 -11.02 -10.13 -12.34
C THR A 79 -12.05 -11.24 -12.63
N PRO A 80 -11.84 -12.15 -13.60
CA PRO A 80 -12.73 -13.29 -13.82
C PRO A 80 -12.74 -14.28 -12.65
N ALA A 81 -11.59 -14.56 -12.03
CA ALA A 81 -11.51 -15.41 -10.85
C ALA A 81 -12.26 -14.81 -9.65
N ALA A 82 -12.09 -13.51 -9.38
CA ALA A 82 -12.81 -12.79 -8.33
C ALA A 82 -14.32 -12.80 -8.58
N LYS A 83 -14.75 -12.62 -9.83
CA LYS A 83 -16.17 -12.67 -10.21
C LYS A 83 -16.80 -14.04 -9.91
N LYS A 84 -16.10 -15.15 -10.15
CA LYS A 84 -16.55 -16.51 -9.77
C LYS A 84 -16.72 -16.67 -8.25
N LEU A 85 -16.02 -15.85 -7.46
CA LEU A 85 -16.15 -15.79 -6.00
C LEU A 85 -17.20 -14.78 -5.52
N GLY A 86 -17.88 -14.09 -6.44
CA GLY A 86 -18.89 -13.07 -6.14
C GLY A 86 -18.30 -11.70 -5.80
N ILE A 87 -17.05 -11.42 -6.16
CA ILE A 87 -16.38 -10.14 -5.89
C ILE A 87 -16.17 -9.43 -7.23
N SER A 88 -16.50 -8.14 -7.30
CA SER A 88 -16.22 -7.30 -8.47
C SER A 88 -14.93 -6.52 -8.28
N VAL A 89 -14.00 -6.62 -9.22
CA VAL A 89 -12.75 -5.84 -9.20
C VAL A 89 -12.86 -4.75 -10.25
N LYS A 90 -12.71 -3.49 -9.82
CA LYS A 90 -12.62 -2.33 -10.70
C LYS A 90 -11.19 -1.81 -10.65
N ARG A 91 -10.41 -2.13 -11.67
CA ARG A 91 -9.04 -1.60 -11.81
C ARG A 91 -9.10 -0.12 -12.18
N VAL A 92 -8.30 0.70 -11.49
CA VAL A 92 -8.14 2.14 -11.73
C VAL A 92 -6.67 2.41 -12.03
N LEU A 93 -6.39 2.91 -13.22
CA LEU A 93 -5.03 3.23 -13.62
C LEU A 93 -4.64 4.63 -13.19
N VAL A 94 -3.42 4.75 -12.66
CA VAL A 94 -2.77 6.03 -12.35
C VAL A 94 -1.43 6.14 -13.07
N ALA A 95 -1.04 7.37 -13.40
CA ALA A 95 0.26 7.65 -13.98
C ALA A 95 1.38 7.48 -12.95
N ASP A 96 1.10 7.76 -11.67
CA ASP A 96 2.00 7.53 -10.55
C ASP A 96 1.20 6.97 -9.36
N ILE A 97 1.74 5.95 -8.69
CA ILE A 97 1.13 5.40 -7.47
C ILE A 97 1.07 6.44 -6.35
N GLN A 98 1.97 7.42 -6.35
CA GLN A 98 1.90 8.56 -5.43
C GLN A 98 0.52 9.25 -5.48
N ASP A 99 -0.13 9.33 -6.65
CA ASP A 99 -1.47 9.93 -6.78
C ASP A 99 -2.55 9.16 -6.01
N ALA A 100 -2.40 7.83 -5.87
CA ALA A 100 -3.28 6.99 -5.07
C ALA A 100 -2.99 7.19 -3.58
N VAL A 101 -1.71 7.21 -3.19
CA VAL A 101 -1.28 7.46 -1.80
C VAL A 101 -1.77 8.83 -1.31
N GLN A 102 -1.66 9.87 -2.13
CA GLN A 102 -2.17 11.21 -1.78
C GLN A 102 -3.68 11.25 -1.61
N LYS A 103 -4.44 10.46 -2.38
CA LYS A 103 -5.89 10.33 -2.18
C LYS A 103 -6.23 9.68 -0.85
N ILE A 104 -5.55 8.58 -0.50
CA ILE A 104 -5.73 7.89 0.78
C ILE A 104 -5.40 8.84 1.94
N LEU A 105 -4.29 9.58 1.84
CA LEU A 105 -3.90 10.57 2.82
C LEU A 105 -4.92 11.72 2.95
N GLY A 106 -5.51 12.14 1.83
CA GLY A 106 -6.59 13.12 1.80
C GLY A 106 -7.84 12.64 2.53
N ASP A 107 -8.27 11.39 2.26
CA ASP A 107 -9.39 10.74 2.92
C ASP A 107 -9.14 10.63 4.44
N GLN A 108 -7.95 10.17 4.86
CA GLN A 108 -7.55 10.07 6.27
C GLN A 108 -7.59 11.44 6.99
N ARG A 109 -7.04 12.50 6.35
CA ARG A 109 -7.05 13.87 6.90
C ARG A 109 -8.46 14.43 7.02
N ALA A 110 -9.38 13.98 6.18
CA ALA A 110 -10.81 14.31 6.25
C ALA A 110 -11.57 13.48 7.30
N GLY A 111 -10.90 12.58 8.04
CA GLY A 111 -11.53 11.67 9.00
C GLY A 111 -12.40 10.60 8.32
N LYS A 112 -12.12 10.28 7.06
CA LYS A 112 -12.89 9.34 6.27
C LYS A 112 -12.27 7.95 6.36
N ASP A 113 -12.74 7.19 7.34
CA ASP A 113 -12.26 5.83 7.61
C ASP A 113 -12.96 4.74 6.77
N SER A 114 -13.93 5.13 5.92
CA SER A 114 -14.64 4.22 5.01
C SER A 114 -15.23 4.95 3.80
N GLY A 115 -15.54 4.20 2.74
CA GLY A 115 -16.09 4.75 1.50
C GLY A 115 -15.12 5.67 0.74
N GLY A 116 -13.81 5.55 1.04
CA GLY A 116 -12.73 6.19 0.30
C GLY A 116 -12.71 5.76 -1.17
N ALA A 117 -11.95 6.46 -2.00
CA ALA A 117 -11.88 6.11 -3.43
C ALA A 117 -11.03 4.86 -3.69
N VAL A 118 -10.08 4.56 -2.80
CA VAL A 118 -9.08 3.50 -2.95
C VAL A 118 -9.35 2.40 -1.92
N ASP A 119 -9.68 1.19 -2.39
CA ASP A 119 -9.88 0.02 -1.53
C ASP A 119 -8.63 -0.85 -1.45
N LEU A 120 -7.91 -0.97 -2.58
CA LEU A 120 -6.65 -1.69 -2.72
C LEU A 120 -5.72 -0.91 -3.65
N VAL A 121 -4.43 -0.89 -3.33
CA VAL A 121 -3.43 -0.20 -4.16
C VAL A 121 -2.21 -1.09 -4.35
N TRP A 122 -1.77 -1.22 -5.59
CA TRP A 122 -0.45 -1.77 -5.90
C TRP A 122 0.60 -0.72 -5.58
N VAL A 123 1.58 -1.04 -4.74
CA VAL A 123 2.64 -0.12 -4.32
C VAL A 123 4.01 -0.73 -4.57
N ASN A 124 5.00 0.13 -4.80
CA ASN A 124 6.42 -0.21 -4.69
C ASN A 124 6.91 0.13 -3.27
N GLY A 125 8.13 -0.32 -2.93
CA GLY A 125 8.69 -0.11 -1.59
C GLY A 125 8.86 1.36 -1.17
N GLU A 126 9.01 2.28 -2.12
CA GLU A 126 8.99 3.70 -1.82
C GLU A 126 7.63 4.19 -1.32
N ASN A 127 6.56 3.88 -2.06
CA ASN A 127 5.20 4.26 -1.67
C ASN A 127 4.74 3.50 -0.42
N PHE A 128 5.14 2.23 -0.27
CA PHE A 128 4.92 1.47 0.96
C PHE A 128 5.49 2.19 2.18
N ARG A 129 6.76 2.62 2.11
CA ARG A 129 7.39 3.40 3.19
C ARG A 129 6.62 4.67 3.51
N THR A 130 6.21 5.42 2.49
CA THR A 130 5.42 6.64 2.68
C THR A 130 4.12 6.37 3.42
N GLY A 131 3.37 5.34 3.03
CA GLY A 131 2.13 5.02 3.73
C GLY A 131 2.34 4.40 5.12
N LYS A 132 3.44 3.67 5.36
CA LYS A 132 3.83 3.23 6.72
C LYS A 132 4.11 4.42 7.63
N GLN A 133 4.85 5.41 7.15
CA GLN A 133 5.17 6.61 7.93
C GLN A 133 3.95 7.48 8.26
N ALA A 134 2.88 7.34 7.48
CA ALA A 134 1.63 8.07 7.64
C ALA A 134 0.48 7.21 8.20
N ASP A 135 0.77 5.99 8.69
CA ASP A 135 -0.22 5.05 9.23
C ASP A 135 -1.43 4.81 8.28
N LEU A 136 -1.16 4.71 6.98
CA LEU A 136 -2.21 4.55 5.95
C LEU A 136 -2.62 3.10 5.73
N TRP A 137 -1.76 2.15 6.07
CA TRP A 137 -1.95 0.75 5.70
C TRP A 137 -2.73 -0.02 6.74
N LEU A 138 -3.63 -0.87 6.25
CA LEU A 138 -4.21 -1.93 7.06
C LEU A 138 -3.13 -2.97 7.34
N CYS A 139 -2.89 -3.27 8.61
CA CYS A 139 -1.89 -4.24 9.04
C CYS A 139 -2.50 -5.43 9.79
N GLY A 140 -1.75 -6.52 9.92
CA GLY A 140 -2.14 -7.69 10.72
C GLY A 140 -3.13 -8.63 10.03
N TYR A 141 -3.25 -8.55 8.70
CA TYR A 141 -4.18 -9.38 7.92
C TYR A 141 -3.48 -10.50 7.13
N THR A 142 -2.19 -10.36 6.84
CA THR A 142 -1.40 -11.27 5.97
C THR A 142 -1.45 -12.71 6.47
N GLY A 143 -1.36 -12.95 7.78
CA GLY A 143 -1.43 -14.28 8.39
C GLY A 143 -2.75 -15.02 8.19
N LEU A 144 -3.82 -14.33 7.79
CA LEU A 144 -5.11 -14.94 7.45
C LEU A 144 -5.14 -15.50 6.03
N MET A 145 -4.18 -15.12 5.17
CA MET A 145 -4.19 -15.47 3.77
C MET A 145 -3.67 -16.91 3.57
N PRO A 146 -4.49 -17.84 3.07
CA PRO A 146 -4.11 -19.25 2.95
C PRO A 146 -2.95 -19.47 1.96
N ASN A 147 -2.70 -18.51 1.07
CA ASN A 147 -1.64 -18.59 0.08
C ASN A 147 -0.25 -18.19 0.62
N GLN A 148 -0.15 -17.67 1.84
CA GLN A 148 1.14 -17.43 2.51
C GLN A 148 2.02 -18.70 2.55
N LYS A 149 1.38 -19.88 2.59
CA LYS A 149 2.05 -21.18 2.52
C LYS A 149 2.90 -21.40 1.26
N HIS A 150 2.68 -20.61 0.21
CA HIS A 150 3.41 -20.70 -1.06
C HIS A 150 4.61 -19.74 -1.13
N LEU A 151 4.81 -18.91 -0.12
CA LEU A 151 5.93 -17.97 -0.04
C LEU A 151 7.15 -18.65 0.61
N ASP A 152 8.33 -18.34 0.08
CA ASP A 152 9.59 -18.73 0.71
C ASP A 152 9.81 -17.88 1.98
N GLN A 153 9.58 -18.48 3.14
CA GLN A 153 9.68 -17.80 4.44
C GLN A 153 11.11 -17.32 4.76
N ALA A 154 12.13 -17.82 4.05
CA ALA A 154 13.51 -17.35 4.21
C ALA A 154 13.79 -16.08 3.40
N ASP A 155 12.86 -15.67 2.53
CA ASP A 155 13.05 -14.51 1.67
C ASP A 155 12.96 -13.20 2.47
N PRO A 156 14.05 -12.41 2.55
CA PRO A 156 14.09 -11.22 3.39
C PRO A 156 13.10 -10.15 2.94
N THR A 157 12.69 -10.16 1.66
CA THR A 157 11.74 -9.18 1.11
C THR A 157 10.33 -9.33 1.67
N LEU A 158 10.02 -10.46 2.32
CA LEU A 158 8.73 -10.66 3.01
C LEU A 158 8.65 -9.90 4.34
N THR A 159 9.80 -9.53 4.91
CA THR A 159 9.87 -8.86 6.21
C THR A 159 10.35 -7.42 6.11
N GLN A 160 10.98 -7.05 4.99
CA GLN A 160 11.55 -5.74 4.72
C GLN A 160 11.31 -5.34 3.27
N ASP A 161 10.69 -4.19 3.03
CA ASP A 161 10.58 -3.58 1.70
C ASP A 161 11.28 -2.21 1.67
N PHE A 162 12.28 -2.08 0.80
CA PHE A 162 13.18 -0.92 0.68
C PHE A 162 13.66 -0.39 2.04
N GLY A 163 14.06 -1.30 2.93
CA GLY A 163 14.55 -0.99 4.28
C GLY A 163 13.46 -0.62 5.29
N THR A 164 12.19 -0.84 4.96
CA THR A 164 11.04 -0.59 5.84
C THR A 164 10.45 -1.93 6.31
N PRO A 165 10.27 -2.15 7.62
CA PRO A 165 9.61 -3.36 8.12
C PRO A 165 8.18 -3.51 7.57
N VAL A 166 7.87 -4.70 7.07
CA VAL A 166 6.56 -5.03 6.49
C VAL A 166 5.46 -5.05 7.56
N GLU A 167 5.71 -5.76 8.66
CA GLU A 167 4.81 -5.84 9.83
C GLU A 167 3.34 -6.14 9.46
N ASP A 168 3.14 -7.08 8.54
CA ASP A 168 1.83 -7.50 8.05
C ASP A 168 0.98 -6.39 7.40
N CYS A 169 1.61 -5.32 6.92
CA CYS A 169 0.95 -4.16 6.30
C CYS A 169 0.90 -4.22 4.77
N GLU A 170 1.54 -5.21 4.14
CA GLU A 170 1.50 -5.43 2.69
C GLU A 170 1.48 -6.93 2.38
N THR A 171 0.97 -7.26 1.19
CA THR A 171 1.01 -8.62 0.66
C THR A 171 1.95 -8.64 -0.54
N PRO A 172 2.94 -9.55 -0.58
CA PRO A 172 3.84 -9.65 -1.72
C PRO A 172 3.06 -10.06 -2.97
N TRP A 173 3.25 -9.31 -4.05
CA TRP A 173 2.62 -9.58 -5.35
C TRP A 173 3.64 -10.03 -6.40
N SER A 174 4.72 -9.27 -6.54
CA SER A 174 5.75 -9.48 -7.55
C SER A 174 7.08 -8.90 -7.09
N ARG A 175 8.18 -9.39 -7.67
CA ARG A 175 9.52 -8.84 -7.48
C ARG A 175 10.04 -8.24 -8.78
N ALA A 176 10.61 -7.04 -8.70
CA ALA A 176 11.47 -6.52 -9.75
C ALA A 176 12.92 -6.95 -9.50
N GLN A 177 13.60 -7.39 -10.55
CA GLN A 177 15.01 -7.75 -10.50
C GLN A 177 15.74 -7.08 -11.66
N PHE A 178 16.91 -6.52 -11.38
CA PHE A 178 17.80 -6.05 -12.43
C PHE A 178 18.41 -7.24 -13.16
N ALA A 179 18.20 -7.29 -14.47
CA ALA A 179 18.82 -8.26 -15.36
C ALA A 179 19.69 -7.53 -16.38
N PHE A 180 20.87 -8.08 -16.67
CA PHE A 180 21.66 -7.65 -17.81
C PHE A 180 21.23 -8.47 -19.04
N VAL A 181 20.46 -7.85 -19.92
CA VAL A 181 19.99 -8.45 -21.17
C VAL A 181 20.95 -8.04 -22.29
N TYR A 182 21.40 -9.02 -23.08
CA TYR A 182 22.34 -8.79 -24.19
C TYR A 182 21.86 -9.51 -25.45
N ASP A 183 22.27 -9.00 -26.60
CA ASP A 183 22.06 -9.62 -27.90
C ASP A 183 23.17 -10.64 -28.17
N SER A 184 22.83 -11.93 -28.13
CA SER A 184 23.78 -13.02 -28.34
C SER A 184 24.33 -13.08 -29.75
N ALA A 185 23.67 -12.45 -30.74
CA ALA A 185 24.21 -12.31 -32.09
C ALA A 185 25.38 -11.31 -32.15
N LYS A 186 25.43 -10.35 -31.21
CA LYS A 186 26.49 -9.32 -31.14
C LYS A 186 27.57 -9.64 -30.11
N LEU A 187 27.25 -10.47 -29.13
CA LEU A 187 28.16 -10.81 -28.05
C LEU A 187 27.94 -12.28 -27.66
N ALA A 188 28.92 -13.16 -27.88
CA ALA A 188 28.74 -14.59 -27.64
C ALA A 188 28.55 -14.97 -26.15
N GLN A 189 29.02 -14.13 -25.22
CA GLN A 189 28.93 -14.36 -23.78
C GLN A 189 28.65 -13.04 -23.05
N PRO A 190 27.76 -13.01 -22.04
CA PRO A 190 27.41 -11.77 -21.33
C PRO A 190 28.62 -11.17 -20.62
N LEU A 191 28.73 -9.85 -20.62
CA LEU A 191 29.74 -9.12 -19.84
C LEU A 191 29.39 -9.26 -18.35
N ARG A 192 30.19 -10.04 -17.61
CA ARG A 192 29.90 -10.39 -16.21
C ARG A 192 30.42 -9.39 -15.19
N THR A 193 31.13 -8.34 -15.63
CA THR A 193 31.71 -7.33 -14.75
C THR A 193 31.50 -5.93 -15.30
N MET A 194 31.41 -4.94 -14.41
CA MET A 194 31.32 -3.53 -14.80
C MET A 194 32.56 -3.06 -15.56
N ALA A 195 33.74 -3.61 -15.24
CA ALA A 195 34.97 -3.34 -15.97
C ALA A 195 34.88 -3.80 -17.45
N ALA A 196 34.45 -5.05 -17.67
CA ALA A 196 34.27 -5.58 -19.02
C ALA A 196 33.20 -4.80 -19.81
N LEU A 197 32.09 -4.42 -19.14
CA LEU A 197 31.08 -3.54 -19.73
C LEU A 197 31.68 -2.19 -20.15
N THR A 198 32.47 -1.57 -19.27
CA THR A 198 33.11 -0.28 -19.52
C THR A 198 34.10 -0.34 -20.68
N GLU A 199 34.90 -1.41 -20.75
CA GLU A 199 35.83 -1.64 -21.87
C GLU A 199 35.10 -1.82 -23.20
N TRP A 200 33.99 -2.55 -23.19
CA TRP A 200 33.21 -2.80 -24.40
C TRP A 200 32.50 -1.54 -24.93
N ILE A 201 31.98 -0.65 -24.07
CA ILE A 201 31.30 0.58 -24.51
C ILE A 201 32.26 1.71 -24.94
N LYS A 202 33.50 1.73 -24.44
CA LYS A 202 34.48 2.81 -24.72
C LYS A 202 34.70 3.06 -26.22
N PRO A 203 34.98 2.06 -27.07
CA PRO A 203 35.15 2.26 -28.51
C PRO A 203 33.86 2.73 -29.20
N ALA A 204 32.69 2.24 -28.76
CA ALA A 204 31.40 2.59 -29.33
C ALA A 204 31.04 4.08 -29.14
N VAL A 205 31.53 4.69 -28.06
CA VAL A 205 31.34 6.13 -27.77
C VAL A 205 32.33 7.00 -28.55
N LEU A 206 33.55 6.52 -28.80
CA LEU A 206 34.60 7.28 -29.48
C LEU A 206 34.46 7.28 -31.02
N HIS A 207 33.69 6.34 -31.60
CA HIS A 207 33.56 6.18 -33.05
C HIS A 207 32.10 6.26 -33.49
N GLY A 208 31.45 7.39 -33.20
CA GLY A 208 30.05 7.65 -33.56
C GLY A 208 29.68 7.09 -34.95
N ARG A 209 28.83 6.04 -34.92
CA ARG A 209 28.32 5.26 -36.06
C ARG A 209 29.35 4.43 -36.83
N GLY A 210 29.19 3.10 -36.75
CA GLY A 210 29.59 2.23 -37.84
C GLY A 210 30.13 0.87 -37.42
N GLN A 211 29.27 -0.03 -36.97
CA GLN A 211 29.10 -1.34 -37.61
C GLN A 211 27.85 -2.01 -37.01
N ARG A 212 26.96 -2.43 -37.91
CA ARG A 212 25.74 -3.17 -37.61
C ARG A 212 26.09 -4.62 -37.31
#